data_AF-A0A5C7ML36-F1
#
_entry.id   AF-A0A5C7ML36-F1
#
_cell.length_a   1.000
_cell.length_b   1.000
_cell.length_c   1.000
_cell.angle_alpha   90.00
_cell.angle_beta   90.00
_cell.angle_gamma   90.00
#
_symmetry.space_group_name_H-M   'P 1'
#
loop_
_entity.id
_entity.type
_entity.pdbx_description
1 polymer ?
#
loop_
_entity_poly.entity_id
_entity_poly.type
_entity_poly.pdbx_seq_one_letter_code
_entity_poly.pdbx_strand_id
1 'polypeptide(L)'
;AGLNALPMAAAMAWVCADAILLVRTGNPRYVWTGCLAYLGGLLFFEKSAVIPFTAFAVCWLLMYVTGAGVSVWRRGLRLWLGLLTITIGWVGVYLLVVNQKRWTLDLAMTWELLARSVTHGLVPTLAGGPWDWQRWAPASPWGTPGPVVTVLGWLVLAAVVAVSLLRKRRLGPVWLAAVGYVVACQVPIYLMRSSKFTALELAQTLRYLSDLVVVLALLAAVAFCAPNRSSRFDDSARRRVAIACAATLFVGSSLYSWATFLPSWRDNPTRAYLVNVEASLANAPRGVPLLDQEVDPLILQRVAWPQNLASHMFALLRDRPEFASSTTSLQMLTATGQLVPAQVTWTRTIAPGPAPNCGYLVQTDAPVTMPLDGPLLPADWTAELNYLSNSDGSLTMSLPEGREARVPVHPGLNRVFVRLPGAGAAIQVKANTAALSVCVASGPVGFLAPK
;
A
#
# COMPACT_ATOMS: atom_id res chain seq x y z
N ALA A 1 8.42 1.16 2.06
CA ALA A 1 9.02 -0.19 1.83
C ALA A 1 10.40 -0.31 2.47
N GLY A 2 11.36 0.56 2.11
CA GLY A 2 12.72 0.52 2.68
C GLY A 2 12.79 0.62 4.21
N LEU A 3 11.93 1.45 4.82
CA LEU A 3 11.83 1.59 6.29
C LEU A 3 11.55 0.26 7.01
N ASN A 4 10.84 -0.68 6.38
CA ASN A 4 10.50 -1.97 7.00
C ASN A 4 11.50 -3.05 6.56
N ALA A 5 11.84 -3.08 5.27
CA ALA A 5 12.66 -4.15 4.68
C ALA A 5 14.14 -4.07 5.08
N LEU A 6 14.71 -2.87 5.22
CA LEU A 6 16.13 -2.71 5.56
C LEU A 6 16.45 -3.21 6.98
N PRO A 7 15.71 -2.83 8.04
CA PRO A 7 15.94 -3.38 9.38
C PRO A 7 15.75 -4.89 9.44
N MET A 8 14.74 -5.43 8.75
CA MET A 8 14.54 -6.87 8.64
C MET A 8 15.73 -7.57 7.99
N ALA A 9 16.25 -7.06 6.86
CA ALA A 9 17.39 -7.64 6.16
C ALA A 9 18.66 -7.62 7.02
N ALA A 10 18.91 -6.51 7.73
CA ALA A 10 20.02 -6.39 8.67
C ALA A 10 19.88 -7.38 9.84
N ALA A 11 18.69 -7.48 10.44
CA ALA A 11 18.41 -8.43 11.51
C ALA A 11 18.57 -9.89 11.04
N MET A 12 18.08 -10.22 9.84
CA MET A 12 18.25 -11.55 9.24
C MET A 12 19.72 -11.95 9.13
N ALA A 13 20.56 -11.06 8.57
CA ALA A 13 21.99 -11.31 8.42
C ALA A 13 22.69 -11.43 9.78
N TRP A 14 22.36 -10.54 10.73
CA TRP A 14 22.93 -10.54 12.07
C TRP A 14 22.59 -11.81 12.84
N VAL A 15 21.32 -12.17 12.93
CA VAL A 15 20.88 -13.36 13.67
C VAL A 15 21.48 -14.63 13.07
N CYS A 16 21.58 -14.73 11.74
CA CYS A 16 22.27 -15.85 11.10
C CYS A 16 23.76 -15.90 11.48
N ALA A 17 24.45 -14.77 11.48
CA ALA A 17 25.87 -14.69 11.87
C ALA A 17 26.06 -15.11 13.34
N ASP A 18 25.24 -14.57 14.25
CA ASP A 18 25.30 -14.89 15.68
C ASP A 18 24.96 -16.34 15.96
N ALA A 19 23.97 -16.92 15.26
CA ALA A 19 23.67 -18.33 15.37
C ALA A 19 24.85 -19.22 14.94
N ILE A 20 25.51 -18.89 13.83
CA ILE A 20 26.70 -19.62 13.36
C ILE A 20 27.84 -19.49 14.38
N LEU A 21 28.09 -18.28 14.87
CA LEU A 21 29.18 -18.01 15.81
C LEU A 21 28.91 -18.66 17.17
N LEU A 22 27.67 -18.68 17.65
CA LEU A 22 27.27 -19.39 18.87
C LEU A 22 27.52 -20.89 18.73
N VAL A 23 27.09 -21.51 17.62
CA VAL A 23 27.29 -22.95 17.39
C VAL A 23 28.77 -23.33 17.29
N ARG A 24 29.60 -22.45 16.72
CA ARG A 24 31.04 -22.66 16.58
C ARG A 24 31.82 -22.43 17.87
N THR A 25 31.55 -21.34 18.57
CA THR A 25 32.38 -20.85 19.69
C THR A 25 31.78 -21.13 21.07
N GLY A 26 30.47 -21.33 21.16
CA GLY A 26 29.75 -21.45 22.44
C GLY A 26 29.64 -20.13 23.24
N ASN A 27 30.11 -19.00 22.69
CA ASN A 27 30.13 -17.73 23.42
C ASN A 27 28.69 -17.19 23.65
N PRO A 28 28.25 -17.00 24.90
CA PRO A 28 26.88 -16.60 25.22
C PRO A 28 26.51 -15.20 24.73
N ARG A 29 27.47 -14.32 24.40
CA ARG A 29 27.19 -12.97 23.88
C ARG A 29 26.26 -12.99 22.67
N TYR A 30 26.41 -14.01 21.81
CA TYR A 30 25.65 -14.17 20.58
C TYR A 30 24.19 -14.51 20.81
N VAL A 31 23.83 -14.99 22.01
CA VAL A 31 22.43 -15.13 22.41
C VAL A 31 21.80 -13.75 22.56
N TRP A 32 22.48 -12.84 23.27
CA TRP A 32 21.95 -11.51 23.55
C TRP A 32 21.89 -10.63 22.31
N THR A 33 22.99 -10.56 21.56
CA THR A 33 23.05 -9.75 20.33
C THR A 33 22.08 -10.28 19.27
N GLY A 34 21.94 -11.60 19.14
CA GLY A 34 20.96 -12.21 18.24
C GLY A 34 19.52 -11.91 18.64
N CYS A 35 19.18 -12.04 19.93
CA CYS A 35 17.85 -11.71 20.44
C CYS A 35 17.51 -10.22 20.25
N LEU A 36 18.45 -9.31 20.52
CA LEU A 36 18.25 -7.87 20.33
C LEU A 36 18.07 -7.51 18.85
N ALA A 37 18.89 -8.08 17.96
CA ALA A 37 18.74 -7.88 16.53
C ALA A 37 17.40 -8.42 16.02
N TYR A 38 16.96 -9.58 16.51
CA TYR A 38 15.67 -10.16 16.17
C TYR A 38 14.49 -9.29 16.61
N LEU A 39 14.50 -8.83 17.86
CA LEU A 39 13.49 -7.90 18.38
C LEU A 39 13.46 -6.62 17.55
N GLY A 40 14.63 -6.06 17.23
CA GLY A 40 14.76 -4.93 16.31
C GLY A 40 14.08 -5.21 14.97
N GLY A 41 14.33 -6.35 14.34
CA GLY A 41 13.64 -6.74 13.11
C GLY A 41 12.11 -6.80 13.25
N LEU A 42 11.60 -7.36 14.34
CA LEU A 42 10.15 -7.51 14.60
C LEU A 42 9.44 -6.18 14.83
N LEU A 43 10.13 -5.18 15.39
CA LEU A 43 9.56 -3.84 15.60
C LEU A 43 9.27 -3.11 14.27
N PHE A 44 10.02 -3.42 13.21
CA PHE A 44 9.87 -2.75 11.91
C PHE A 44 9.05 -3.56 10.90
N PHE A 45 9.02 -4.89 11.01
CA PHE A 45 8.32 -5.71 10.03
C PHE A 45 7.84 -7.06 10.58
N GLU A 46 6.55 -7.35 10.43
CA GLU A 46 5.93 -8.65 10.74
C GLU A 46 6.62 -9.84 10.05
N LYS A 47 7.13 -9.62 8.83
CA LYS A 47 7.86 -10.64 8.08
C LYS A 47 9.17 -11.04 8.76
N SER A 48 9.69 -10.28 9.71
CA SER A 48 10.86 -10.70 10.51
C SER A 48 10.61 -12.01 11.28
N ALA A 49 9.37 -12.44 11.49
CA ALA A 49 9.04 -13.71 12.12
C ALA A 49 9.68 -14.95 11.45
N VAL A 50 10.09 -14.88 10.18
CA VAL A 50 10.81 -15.98 9.50
C VAL A 50 12.29 -16.11 9.92
N ILE A 51 12.90 -15.06 10.49
CA ILE A 51 14.34 -15.03 10.83
C ILE A 51 14.82 -16.25 11.65
N PRO A 52 14.14 -16.71 12.72
CA PRO A 52 14.59 -17.86 13.50
C PRO A 52 14.67 -19.15 12.67
N PHE A 53 13.70 -19.36 11.78
CA PHE A 53 13.67 -20.52 10.88
C PHE A 53 14.81 -20.47 9.87
N THR A 54 15.06 -19.29 9.29
CA THR A 54 16.20 -19.08 8.37
C THR A 54 17.53 -19.33 9.08
N ALA A 55 17.72 -18.74 10.26
CA ALA A 55 18.96 -18.88 11.02
C ALA A 55 19.25 -20.35 11.39
N PHE A 56 18.21 -21.07 11.83
CA PHE A 56 18.31 -22.50 12.10
C PHE A 56 18.66 -23.29 10.84
N ALA A 57 17.94 -23.06 9.73
CA ALA A 57 18.18 -23.75 8.46
C ALA A 57 19.59 -23.51 7.92
N VAL A 58 20.07 -22.25 7.93
CA VAL A 58 21.43 -21.89 7.50
C VAL A 58 22.49 -22.58 8.36
N CYS A 59 22.34 -22.57 9.69
CA CYS A 59 23.26 -23.26 10.59
C CYS A 59 23.26 -24.77 10.33
N TRP A 60 22.08 -25.38 10.22
CA TRP A 60 21.95 -26.81 9.96
C TRP A 60 22.56 -27.21 8.62
N LEU A 61 22.24 -26.49 7.54
CA LEU A 61 22.78 -26.73 6.21
C LEU A 61 24.31 -26.57 6.19
N LEU A 62 24.84 -25.55 6.87
CA LEU A 62 26.28 -25.35 6.98
C LEU A 62 26.98 -26.55 7.62
N MET A 63 26.44 -27.08 8.72
CA MET A 63 27.02 -28.26 9.39
C MET A 63 26.84 -29.53 8.56
N TYR A 64 25.68 -29.71 7.92
CA TYR A 64 25.40 -30.85 7.03
C TYR A 64 26.36 -30.91 5.83
N VAL A 65 26.53 -29.76 5.16
CA VAL A 65 27.36 -29.62 3.97
C VAL A 65 28.84 -29.80 4.29
N THR A 66 29.32 -29.25 5.40
CA THR A 66 30.71 -29.41 5.87
C THR A 66 30.97 -30.78 6.51
N GLY A 67 29.92 -31.55 6.84
CA GLY A 67 30.04 -32.86 7.49
C GLY A 67 30.40 -32.78 8.98
N ALA A 68 30.24 -31.62 9.60
CA ALA A 68 30.50 -31.46 11.02
C ALA A 68 29.36 -32.12 11.83
N GLY A 69 29.68 -33.12 12.64
CA GLY A 69 28.73 -33.88 13.49
C GLY A 69 28.18 -33.12 14.70
N VAL A 70 28.10 -31.79 14.62
CA VAL A 70 27.65 -30.95 15.72
C VAL A 70 26.14 -30.79 15.70
N SER A 71 25.50 -31.02 16.85
CA SER A 71 24.08 -30.72 17.01
C SER A 71 23.84 -29.21 17.13
N VAL A 72 23.36 -28.59 16.04
CA VAL A 72 22.92 -27.18 15.99
C VAL A 72 21.83 -26.90 17.03
N TRP A 73 20.94 -27.87 17.24
CA TRP A 73 19.90 -27.79 18.26
C TRP A 73 20.47 -27.62 19.66
N ARG A 74 21.36 -28.53 20.09
CA ARG A 74 21.92 -28.50 21.45
C ARG A 74 22.83 -27.29 21.67
N ARG A 75 23.69 -26.94 20.71
CA ARG A 75 24.63 -25.82 20.87
C ARG A 75 23.96 -24.45 20.76
N GLY A 76 22.88 -24.33 20.00
CA GLY A 76 22.12 -23.09 19.86
C GLY A 76 20.93 -22.97 20.81
N LEU A 77 20.68 -23.95 21.70
CA LEU A 77 19.44 -24.07 22.48
C LEU A 77 19.03 -22.76 23.18
N ARG A 78 19.99 -22.06 23.80
CA ARG A 78 19.74 -20.78 24.48
C ARG A 78 19.24 -19.69 23.53
N LEU A 79 19.81 -19.60 22.33
CA LEU A 79 19.35 -18.67 21.30
C LEU A 79 17.97 -19.08 20.78
N TRP A 80 17.75 -20.36 20.49
CA TRP A 80 16.46 -20.84 19.96
C TRP A 80 15.31 -20.60 20.94
N LEU A 81 15.54 -20.84 22.23
CA LEU A 81 14.56 -20.51 23.28
C LEU A 81 14.33 -19.01 23.36
N GLY A 82 15.39 -18.19 23.34
CA GLY A 82 15.25 -16.73 23.36
C GLY A 82 14.45 -16.20 22.17
N LEU A 83 14.76 -16.65 20.95
CA LEU A 83 14.02 -16.29 19.74
C LEU A 83 12.56 -16.75 19.83
N LEU A 84 12.31 -18.00 20.27
CA LEU A 84 10.96 -18.53 20.45
C LEU A 84 10.15 -17.72 21.47
N THR A 85 10.73 -17.37 22.61
CA THR A 85 10.06 -16.53 23.62
C THR A 85 9.69 -15.17 23.05
N ILE A 86 10.59 -14.55 22.30
CA ILE A 86 10.30 -13.27 21.61
C ILE A 86 9.19 -13.46 20.56
N THR A 87 9.23 -14.53 19.76
CA THR A 87 8.18 -14.82 18.78
C THR A 87 6.82 -14.99 19.45
N ILE A 88 6.73 -15.75 20.54
CA ILE A 88 5.47 -15.98 21.27
C ILE A 88 4.93 -14.66 21.83
N GLY A 89 5.79 -13.87 22.49
CA GLY A 89 5.39 -12.57 23.02
C GLY A 89 4.90 -11.62 21.93
N TRP A 90 5.64 -11.55 20.81
CA TRP A 90 5.26 -10.74 19.66
C TRP A 90 3.95 -11.20 19.02
N VAL A 91 3.72 -12.51 18.85
CA VAL A 91 2.45 -13.06 18.33
C VAL A 91 1.30 -12.70 19.26
N GLY A 92 1.49 -12.78 20.57
CA GLY A 92 0.48 -12.35 21.55
C GLY A 92 0.09 -10.89 21.37
N VAL A 93 1.08 -9.99 21.26
CA VAL A 93 0.82 -8.56 20.99
C VAL A 93 0.15 -8.37 19.62
N TYR A 94 0.63 -9.05 18.59
CA TYR A 94 0.09 -8.95 17.24
C TYR A 94 -1.39 -9.34 17.20
N LEU A 95 -1.78 -10.45 17.83
CA LEU A 95 -3.17 -10.90 17.86
C LEU A 95 -4.09 -9.99 18.69
N LEU A 96 -3.54 -9.31 19.70
CA LEU A 96 -4.30 -8.35 20.52
C LEU A 96 -4.53 -7.01 19.80
N VAL A 97 -3.56 -6.57 18.98
CA VAL A 97 -3.58 -5.23 18.36
C VAL A 97 -4.09 -5.27 16.92
N VAL A 98 -3.68 -6.27 16.14
CA VAL A 98 -3.93 -6.32 14.69
C VAL A 98 -5.25 -7.02 14.40
N ASN A 99 -6.19 -6.26 13.86
CA ASN A 99 -7.52 -6.75 13.51
C ASN A 99 -7.57 -7.36 12.10
N GLN A 100 -6.87 -8.48 11.88
CA GLN A 100 -6.83 -9.16 10.60
C GLN A 100 -8.11 -9.97 10.37
N LYS A 101 -9.08 -9.40 9.65
CA LYS A 101 -10.40 -10.04 9.40
C LYS A 101 -10.54 -10.75 8.05
N ARG A 102 -9.54 -10.70 7.18
CA ARG A 102 -9.64 -11.22 5.80
C ARG A 102 -8.61 -12.31 5.54
N TRP A 103 -9.13 -13.45 5.09
CA TRP A 103 -8.42 -14.59 4.56
C TRP A 103 -9.12 -15.02 3.28
N THR A 104 -8.36 -15.33 2.23
CA THR A 104 -8.88 -15.95 1.03
C THR A 104 -8.41 -17.40 0.96
N LEU A 105 -9.31 -18.30 0.62
CA LEU A 105 -9.02 -19.70 0.28
C LEU A 105 -9.16 -19.95 -1.21
N ASP A 106 -9.09 -18.89 -2.03
CA ASP A 106 -9.02 -19.00 -3.49
C ASP A 106 -7.63 -19.52 -3.88
N LEU A 107 -7.52 -20.85 -3.92
CA LEU A 107 -6.29 -21.55 -4.24
C LEU A 107 -5.85 -21.33 -5.70
N ALA A 108 -6.80 -21.13 -6.61
CA ALA A 108 -6.49 -20.87 -8.01
C ALA A 108 -5.80 -19.50 -8.16
N MET A 109 -6.40 -18.45 -7.60
CA MET A 109 -5.77 -17.12 -7.58
C MET A 109 -4.42 -17.12 -6.84
N THR A 110 -4.33 -17.84 -5.72
CA THR A 110 -3.08 -17.98 -4.97
C THR A 110 -1.99 -18.64 -5.80
N TRP A 111 -2.34 -19.69 -6.55
CA TRP A 111 -1.41 -20.38 -7.44
C TRP A 111 -0.99 -19.49 -8.61
N GLU A 112 -1.92 -18.77 -9.24
CA GLU A 112 -1.61 -17.84 -10.33
C GLU A 112 -0.64 -16.75 -9.87
N LEU A 113 -0.87 -16.16 -8.69
CA LEU A 113 0.03 -15.16 -8.12
C LEU A 113 1.42 -15.74 -7.80
N LEU A 114 1.48 -16.95 -7.24
CA LEU A 114 2.74 -17.65 -6.96
C LEU A 114 3.50 -18.02 -8.25
N ALA A 115 2.79 -18.49 -9.28
CA ALA A 115 3.41 -18.79 -10.56
C ALA A 115 3.91 -17.50 -11.24
N ARG A 116 3.12 -16.43 -11.19
CA ARG A 116 3.46 -15.12 -11.76
C ARG A 116 4.67 -14.50 -11.07
N SER A 117 4.77 -14.59 -9.76
CA SER A 117 5.92 -14.04 -9.01
C SER A 117 7.22 -14.75 -9.35
N VAL A 118 7.19 -16.05 -9.64
CA VAL A 118 8.39 -16.81 -10.04
C VAL A 118 8.73 -16.50 -11.48
N THR A 119 7.78 -16.70 -12.40
CA THR A 119 8.00 -16.63 -13.85
C THR A 119 8.29 -15.21 -14.34
N HIS A 120 7.55 -14.21 -13.84
CA HIS A 120 7.67 -12.82 -14.29
C HIS A 120 8.32 -11.90 -13.23
N GLY A 121 8.47 -12.37 -11.99
CA GLY A 121 9.18 -11.64 -10.95
C GLY A 121 10.62 -12.14 -10.79
N LEU A 122 10.81 -13.27 -10.12
CA LEU A 122 12.11 -13.78 -9.68
C LEU A 122 13.02 -14.19 -10.84
N VAL A 123 12.53 -14.97 -11.80
CA VAL A 123 13.38 -15.54 -12.86
C VAL A 123 14.08 -14.48 -13.71
N PRO A 124 13.41 -13.43 -14.21
CA PRO A 124 14.08 -12.34 -14.94
C PRO A 124 15.22 -11.66 -14.16
N THR A 125 15.13 -11.61 -12.82
CA THR A 125 16.18 -10.99 -11.99
C THR A 125 17.50 -11.75 -12.02
N LEU A 126 17.48 -13.03 -12.36
CA LEU A 126 18.70 -13.84 -12.49
C LEU A 126 19.57 -13.40 -13.67
N ALA A 127 18.99 -12.74 -14.66
CA ALA A 127 19.71 -12.11 -15.78
C ALA A 127 19.97 -10.61 -15.57
N GLY A 128 19.67 -10.07 -14.37
CA GLY A 128 19.76 -8.64 -14.07
C GLY A 128 18.55 -7.82 -14.55
N GLY A 129 17.46 -8.48 -14.98
CA GLY A 129 16.20 -7.82 -15.33
C GLY A 129 15.24 -7.66 -14.14
N PRO A 130 13.98 -7.26 -14.38
CA PRO A 130 13.40 -6.84 -15.66
C PRO A 130 13.97 -5.49 -16.13
N TRP A 131 13.99 -5.26 -17.43
CA TRP A 131 14.54 -4.03 -18.03
C TRP A 131 13.51 -2.92 -18.24
N ASP A 132 12.23 -3.28 -18.17
CA ASP A 132 11.10 -2.37 -18.25
C ASP A 132 10.29 -2.42 -16.95
N TRP A 133 9.84 -1.25 -16.51
CA TRP A 133 9.10 -1.04 -15.28
C TRP A 133 7.94 -0.11 -15.55
N GLN A 134 6.74 -0.55 -15.17
CA GLN A 134 5.52 0.23 -15.35
C GLN A 134 4.92 0.59 -13.99
N ARG A 135 4.15 1.68 -13.99
CA ARG A 135 3.46 2.18 -12.81
C ARG A 135 2.21 2.97 -13.21
N TRP A 136 1.09 2.63 -12.60
CA TRP A 136 -0.06 3.51 -12.41
C TRP A 136 0.00 4.19 -11.03
N ALA A 137 -0.02 5.52 -10.97
CA ALA A 137 -0.10 6.22 -9.69
C ALA A 137 -1.49 5.97 -9.04
N PRO A 138 -1.58 5.82 -7.69
CA PRO A 138 -0.52 5.87 -6.68
C PRO A 138 0.11 4.50 -6.34
N ALA A 139 -0.06 3.46 -7.15
CA ALA A 139 0.43 2.12 -6.83
C ALA A 139 1.97 2.01 -6.90
N SER A 140 2.52 0.87 -6.45
CA SER A 140 3.95 0.57 -6.58
C SER A 140 4.28 0.11 -8.01
N PRO A 141 5.48 0.43 -8.54
CA PRO A 141 5.94 -0.10 -9.82
C PRO A 141 6.02 -1.62 -9.83
N TRP A 142 5.81 -2.21 -11.01
CA TRP A 142 6.01 -3.62 -11.28
C TRP A 142 6.84 -3.85 -12.54
N GLY A 143 7.52 -4.99 -12.57
CA GLY A 143 8.34 -5.39 -13.70
C GLY A 143 7.51 -5.96 -14.84
N THR A 144 7.83 -5.55 -16.06
CA THR A 144 7.23 -6.05 -17.31
C THR A 144 8.30 -6.78 -18.13
N PRO A 145 8.75 -7.98 -17.71
CA PRO A 145 9.83 -8.68 -18.38
C PRO A 145 9.42 -9.10 -19.80
N GLY A 146 10.19 -8.69 -20.79
CA GLY A 146 10.05 -9.19 -22.16
C GLY A 146 10.45 -10.68 -22.27
N PRO A 147 10.13 -11.35 -23.40
CA PRO A 147 10.47 -12.74 -23.62
C PRO A 147 11.98 -13.03 -23.50
N VAL A 148 12.82 -12.12 -24.00
CA VAL A 148 14.29 -12.29 -24.02
C VAL A 148 14.86 -12.43 -22.61
N VAL A 149 14.57 -11.48 -21.71
CA VAL A 149 15.10 -11.51 -20.35
C VAL A 149 14.54 -12.68 -19.54
N THR A 150 13.30 -13.09 -19.83
CA THR A 150 12.68 -14.27 -19.22
C THR A 150 13.41 -15.55 -19.62
N VAL A 151 13.69 -15.73 -20.91
CA VAL A 151 14.46 -16.89 -21.42
C VAL A 151 15.88 -16.89 -20.86
N LEU A 152 16.56 -15.75 -20.86
CA LEU A 152 17.89 -15.62 -20.25
C LEU A 152 17.88 -15.98 -18.77
N GLY A 153 16.87 -15.52 -18.01
CA GLY A 153 16.72 -15.86 -16.60
C GLY A 153 16.59 -17.37 -16.37
N TRP A 154 15.78 -18.06 -17.18
CA TRP A 154 15.64 -19.51 -17.10
C TRP A 154 16.93 -20.25 -17.50
N LEU A 155 17.64 -19.78 -18.53
CA LEU A 155 18.93 -20.34 -18.92
C LEU A 155 19.99 -20.19 -17.82
N VAL A 156 20.05 -19.01 -17.18
CA VAL A 156 20.94 -18.78 -16.03
C VAL A 156 20.56 -19.69 -14.87
N LEU A 157 19.27 -19.81 -14.54
CA LEU A 157 18.81 -20.70 -13.47
C LEU A 157 19.21 -22.16 -13.77
N ALA A 158 18.93 -22.65 -14.97
CA ALA A 158 19.28 -24.00 -15.40
C ALA A 158 20.79 -24.24 -15.34
N ALA A 159 21.60 -23.29 -15.81
CA ALA A 159 23.05 -23.35 -15.75
C ALA A 159 23.57 -23.39 -14.31
N VAL A 160 23.07 -22.54 -13.42
CA VAL A 160 23.47 -22.49 -12.00
C VAL A 160 23.10 -23.81 -11.30
N VAL A 161 21.88 -24.32 -11.52
CA VAL A 161 21.44 -25.61 -10.97
C VAL A 161 22.34 -26.74 -11.50
N ALA A 162 22.51 -26.85 -12.82
CA ALA A 162 23.33 -27.90 -13.43
C ALA A 162 24.77 -27.86 -12.94
N VAL A 163 25.42 -26.70 -13.00
CA VAL A 163 26.82 -26.53 -12.54
C VAL A 163 26.95 -26.83 -11.06
N SER A 164 26.02 -26.36 -10.22
CA SER A 164 26.07 -26.62 -8.78
C SER A 164 25.95 -28.12 -8.46
N LEU A 165 25.03 -28.85 -9.10
CA LEU A 165 24.82 -30.28 -8.88
C LEU A 165 25.94 -31.14 -9.47
N LEU A 166 26.54 -30.73 -10.59
CA LEU A 166 27.69 -31.41 -11.19
C LEU A 166 28.98 -31.18 -10.40
N ARG A 167 29.15 -29.99 -9.81
CA ARG A 167 30.38 -29.61 -9.12
C ARG A 167 30.39 -29.97 -7.65
N LYS A 168 29.27 -29.91 -6.92
CA LYS A 168 29.24 -29.98 -5.46
C LYS A 168 28.44 -31.19 -4.95
N ARG A 169 28.88 -31.78 -3.83
CA ARG A 169 28.14 -32.82 -3.10
C ARG A 169 27.17 -32.16 -2.11
N ARG A 170 26.14 -32.90 -1.68
CA ARG A 170 25.23 -32.51 -0.58
C ARG A 170 24.44 -31.21 -0.77
N LEU A 171 24.22 -30.76 -2.02
CA LEU A 171 23.45 -29.54 -2.29
C LEU A 171 21.93 -29.72 -2.37
N GLY A 172 21.42 -30.96 -2.41
CA GLY A 172 19.97 -31.20 -2.51
C GLY A 172 19.17 -30.44 -1.45
N PRO A 173 19.50 -30.56 -0.15
CA PRO A 173 18.83 -29.80 0.91
C PRO A 173 18.99 -28.28 0.81
N VAL A 174 20.10 -27.78 0.25
CA VAL A 174 20.31 -26.32 0.07
C VAL A 174 19.36 -25.77 -0.99
N TRP A 175 19.20 -26.47 -2.12
CA TRP A 175 18.23 -26.12 -3.14
C TRP A 175 16.79 -26.26 -2.64
N LEU A 176 16.49 -27.31 -1.88
CA LEU A 176 15.18 -27.50 -1.27
C LEU A 176 14.84 -26.35 -0.31
N ALA A 177 15.81 -25.89 0.50
CA ALA A 177 15.63 -24.74 1.38
C ALA A 177 15.40 -23.44 0.59
N ALA A 178 16.13 -23.23 -0.52
CA ALA A 178 15.93 -22.07 -1.38
C ALA A 178 14.51 -22.04 -1.97
N VAL A 179 14.07 -23.16 -2.58
CA VAL A 179 12.72 -23.29 -3.16
C VAL A 179 11.65 -23.18 -2.08
N GLY A 180 11.84 -23.88 -0.96
CA GLY A 180 10.91 -23.87 0.17
C GLY A 180 10.74 -22.46 0.75
N TYR A 181 11.82 -21.68 0.86
CA TYR A 181 11.75 -20.30 1.32
C TYR A 181 11.01 -19.39 0.34
N VAL A 182 11.26 -19.52 -0.97
CA VAL A 182 10.55 -18.78 -2.03
C VAL A 182 9.05 -19.01 -1.95
N VAL A 183 8.61 -20.25 -1.72
CA VAL A 183 7.19 -20.59 -1.59
C VAL A 183 6.64 -20.08 -0.25
N ALA A 184 7.30 -20.43 0.87
CA ALA A 184 6.83 -20.11 2.21
C ALA A 184 6.67 -18.60 2.46
N CYS A 185 7.56 -17.77 1.91
CA CYS A 185 7.47 -16.32 2.06
C CYS A 185 6.31 -15.67 1.30
N GLN A 186 5.74 -16.37 0.33
CA GLN A 186 4.69 -15.83 -0.55
C GLN A 186 3.29 -16.29 -0.15
N VAL A 187 3.17 -17.51 0.37
CA VAL A 187 1.89 -18.10 0.77
C VAL A 187 1.10 -17.19 1.73
N PRO A 188 1.65 -16.65 2.84
CA PRO A 188 0.90 -15.78 3.73
C PRO A 188 0.42 -14.50 3.04
N ILE A 189 1.23 -13.93 2.15
CA ILE A 189 0.90 -12.69 1.43
C ILE A 189 -0.31 -12.92 0.55
N TYR A 190 -0.35 -14.03 -0.19
CA TYR A 190 -1.47 -14.32 -1.08
C TYR A 190 -2.71 -14.78 -0.31
N LEU A 191 -2.57 -15.54 0.78
CA LEU A 191 -3.73 -15.92 1.61
C LEU A 191 -4.36 -14.73 2.34
N MET A 192 -3.57 -13.75 2.78
CA MET A 192 -4.05 -12.64 3.60
C MET A 192 -4.38 -11.37 2.80
N ARG A 193 -3.79 -11.20 1.60
CA ARG A 193 -3.89 -9.94 0.83
C ARG A 193 -4.46 -10.10 -0.58
N SER A 194 -4.78 -11.32 -1.02
CA SER A 194 -5.44 -11.52 -2.31
C SER A 194 -6.95 -11.76 -2.19
N SER A 195 -7.61 -11.64 -3.33
CA SER A 195 -9.04 -11.84 -3.57
C SER A 195 -9.22 -12.18 -5.05
N LYS A 196 -10.42 -12.62 -5.44
CA LYS A 196 -10.77 -12.91 -6.85
C LYS A 196 -10.47 -11.74 -7.81
N PHE A 197 -10.40 -10.51 -7.31
CA PHE A 197 -10.17 -9.30 -8.10
C PHE A 197 -8.74 -8.73 -7.95
N THR A 198 -7.82 -9.51 -7.39
CA THR A 198 -6.44 -9.06 -7.21
C THR A 198 -5.69 -9.07 -8.54
N ALA A 199 -5.09 -7.94 -8.88
CA ALA A 199 -4.24 -7.80 -10.06
C ALA A 199 -2.97 -8.67 -9.94
N LEU A 200 -2.66 -9.44 -10.99
CA LEU A 200 -1.50 -10.33 -11.02
C LEU A 200 -0.16 -9.56 -11.00
N GLU A 201 -0.18 -8.31 -11.44
CA GLU A 201 0.93 -7.34 -11.40
C GLU A 201 1.44 -7.13 -9.97
N LEU A 202 0.61 -7.37 -8.95
CA LEU A 202 1.04 -7.32 -7.55
C LEU A 202 2.22 -8.27 -7.28
N ALA A 203 2.23 -9.43 -7.91
CA ALA A 203 3.30 -10.42 -7.81
C ALA A 203 4.62 -9.97 -8.48
N GLN A 204 4.55 -9.00 -9.38
CA GLN A 204 5.68 -8.46 -10.15
C GLN A 204 6.31 -7.21 -9.53
N THR A 205 5.77 -6.72 -8.41
CA THR A 205 6.31 -5.54 -7.69
C THR A 205 7.66 -5.79 -7.01
N LEU A 206 8.11 -7.05 -6.93
CA LEU A 206 9.34 -7.57 -6.27
C LEU A 206 9.56 -7.18 -4.79
N ARG A 207 8.80 -6.24 -4.24
CA ARG A 207 8.95 -5.75 -2.86
C ARG A 207 8.78 -6.87 -1.82
N TYR A 208 7.94 -7.86 -2.12
CA TYR A 208 7.69 -9.03 -1.28
C TYR A 208 8.78 -10.10 -1.36
N LEU A 209 9.70 -9.98 -2.31
CA LEU A 209 10.81 -10.89 -2.59
C LEU A 209 12.16 -10.29 -2.15
N SER A 210 12.16 -9.08 -1.58
CA SER A 210 13.39 -8.34 -1.26
C SER A 210 14.33 -9.05 -0.27
N ASP A 211 13.77 -9.77 0.70
CA ASP A 211 14.50 -10.59 1.67
C ASP A 211 15.14 -11.85 1.06
N LEU A 212 14.67 -12.31 -0.11
CA LEU A 212 15.29 -13.45 -0.80
C LEU A 212 16.75 -13.20 -1.12
N VAL A 213 17.15 -11.96 -1.39
CA VAL A 213 18.54 -11.62 -1.71
C VAL A 213 19.47 -12.03 -0.56
N VAL A 214 19.09 -11.76 0.68
CA VAL A 214 19.89 -12.12 1.87
C VAL A 214 19.93 -13.63 2.03
N VAL A 215 18.79 -14.30 1.92
CA VAL A 215 18.71 -15.75 2.12
C VAL A 215 19.46 -16.52 1.03
N LEU A 216 19.28 -16.15 -0.24
CA LEU A 216 20.01 -16.76 -1.36
C LEU A 216 21.52 -16.50 -1.26
N ALA A 217 21.95 -15.32 -0.79
CA ALA A 217 23.36 -15.05 -0.54
C ALA A 217 23.93 -15.95 0.57
N LEU A 218 23.21 -16.14 1.68
CA LEU A 218 23.60 -17.05 2.76
C LEU A 218 23.64 -18.51 2.28
N LEU A 219 22.63 -18.97 1.54
CA LEU A 219 22.58 -20.32 0.98
C LEU A 219 23.68 -20.55 -0.07
N ALA A 220 24.02 -19.53 -0.88
CA ALA A 220 25.15 -19.59 -1.80
C ALA A 220 26.48 -19.73 -1.04
N ALA A 221 26.69 -18.97 0.04
CA ALA A 221 27.87 -19.10 0.90
C ALA A 221 27.97 -20.51 1.52
N VAL A 222 26.85 -21.07 1.97
CA VAL A 222 26.78 -22.47 2.44
C VAL A 222 27.11 -23.45 1.32
N ALA A 223 26.58 -23.25 0.11
CA ALA A 223 26.86 -24.10 -1.04
C ALA A 223 28.34 -24.07 -1.45
N PHE A 224 29.03 -22.92 -1.30
CA PHE A 224 30.47 -22.83 -1.56
C PHE A 224 31.30 -23.66 -0.58
N CYS A 225 30.84 -23.80 0.67
CA CYS A 225 31.47 -24.68 1.67
C CYS A 225 31.31 -26.17 1.36
N ALA A 226 30.48 -26.54 0.37
CA ALA A 226 30.27 -27.94 0.02
C ALA A 226 31.49 -28.58 -0.64
N PRO A 227 31.78 -29.87 -0.35
CA PRO A 227 32.87 -30.58 -0.99
C PRO A 227 32.60 -30.77 -2.48
N ASN A 228 33.65 -30.67 -3.30
CA ASN A 228 33.53 -30.85 -4.74
C ASN A 228 33.33 -32.34 -5.10
N ARG A 229 32.46 -32.63 -6.08
CA ARG A 229 32.25 -33.96 -6.69
C ARG A 229 33.35 -34.32 -7.67
N SER A 230 33.79 -33.33 -8.43
CA SER A 230 34.69 -33.49 -9.56
C SER A 230 35.75 -32.40 -9.54
N SER A 231 36.96 -32.77 -9.95
CA SER A 231 38.02 -31.83 -10.30
C SER A 231 37.81 -31.21 -11.68
N ARG A 232 36.85 -31.71 -12.48
CA ARG A 232 36.53 -31.26 -13.86
C ARG A 232 36.40 -29.74 -14.03
N PHE A 233 36.11 -29.02 -12.95
CA PHE A 233 36.08 -27.57 -12.94
C PHE A 233 37.40 -27.01 -12.38
N ASP A 234 38.41 -26.93 -13.24
CA ASP A 234 39.76 -26.40 -12.93
C ASP A 234 39.80 -24.87 -12.86
N ASP A 235 40.74 -24.32 -12.07
CA ASP A 235 40.96 -22.87 -11.93
C ASP A 235 41.73 -22.23 -13.09
N SER A 236 41.23 -22.47 -14.31
CA SER A 236 41.82 -21.93 -15.52
C SER A 236 41.59 -20.42 -15.67
N ALA A 237 42.53 -19.73 -16.33
CA ALA A 237 42.40 -18.31 -16.66
C ALA A 237 41.15 -18.04 -17.52
N ARG A 238 40.82 -18.92 -18.47
CA ARG A 238 39.62 -18.81 -19.31
C ARG A 238 38.33 -18.81 -18.48
N ARG A 239 38.24 -19.67 -17.46
CA ARG A 239 37.09 -19.70 -16.56
C ARG A 239 36.99 -18.42 -15.74
N ARG A 240 38.10 -17.92 -15.21
CA ARG A 240 38.13 -16.65 -14.45
C ARG A 240 37.66 -15.49 -15.31
N VAL A 241 38.13 -15.40 -16.56
CA VAL A 241 37.67 -14.40 -17.53
C VAL A 241 36.16 -14.56 -17.82
N ALA A 242 35.69 -15.78 -18.09
CA ALA A 242 34.26 -16.02 -18.35
C ALA A 242 33.37 -15.63 -17.17
N ILE A 243 33.76 -15.95 -15.93
CA ILE A 243 33.05 -15.54 -14.71
C ILE A 243 33.09 -14.02 -14.55
N ALA A 244 34.24 -13.39 -14.74
CA ALA A 244 34.37 -11.93 -14.66
C ALA A 244 33.50 -11.22 -15.70
N CYS A 245 33.48 -11.70 -16.95
CA CYS A 245 32.60 -11.20 -18.00
C CYS A 245 31.13 -11.39 -17.63
N ALA A 246 30.73 -12.58 -17.18
CA ALA A 246 29.35 -12.86 -16.78
C ALA A 246 28.90 -11.98 -15.60
N ALA A 247 29.76 -11.80 -14.59
CA ALA A 247 29.50 -10.92 -13.47
C ALA A 247 29.38 -9.46 -13.90
N THR A 248 30.27 -8.99 -14.79
CA THR A 248 30.23 -7.63 -15.32
C THR A 248 28.96 -7.38 -16.13
N LEU A 249 28.56 -8.32 -16.99
CA LEU A 249 27.31 -8.26 -17.74
C LEU A 249 26.08 -8.27 -16.82
N PHE A 250 26.08 -9.12 -15.80
CA PHE A 250 25.00 -9.18 -14.81
C PHE A 250 24.87 -7.86 -14.02
N VAL A 251 26.00 -7.29 -13.57
CA VAL A 251 26.01 -5.99 -12.89
C VAL A 251 25.54 -4.88 -13.82
N GLY A 252 26.03 -4.83 -15.06
CA GLY A 252 25.58 -3.85 -16.06
C GLY A 252 24.08 -3.96 -16.35
N SER A 253 23.57 -5.18 -16.52
CA SER A 253 22.14 -5.47 -16.70
C SER A 253 21.30 -5.02 -15.49
N SER A 254 21.78 -5.32 -14.28
CA SER A 254 21.11 -4.91 -13.03
C SER A 254 21.10 -3.39 -12.84
N LEU A 255 22.21 -2.71 -13.17
CA LEU A 255 22.29 -1.25 -13.16
C LEU A 255 21.34 -0.62 -14.18
N TYR A 256 21.19 -1.24 -15.36
CA TYR A 256 20.22 -0.81 -16.35
C TYR A 256 18.78 -0.97 -15.83
N SER A 257 18.43 -2.13 -15.25
CA SER A 257 17.13 -2.37 -14.60
C SER A 257 16.84 -1.33 -13.50
N TRP A 258 17.85 -1.01 -12.69
CA TRP A 258 17.73 0.02 -11.65
C TRP A 258 17.53 1.42 -12.26
N ALA A 259 18.24 1.75 -13.33
CA ALA A 259 18.14 3.02 -14.02
C ALA A 259 16.76 3.23 -14.66
N THR A 260 16.08 2.18 -15.13
CA THR A 260 14.70 2.26 -15.66
C THR A 260 13.63 2.23 -14.56
N PHE A 261 13.92 1.57 -13.43
CA PHE A 261 13.04 1.59 -12.25
C PHE A 261 12.92 3.00 -11.63
N LEU A 262 14.02 3.76 -11.56
CA LEU A 262 14.06 5.05 -10.87
C LEU A 262 13.09 6.11 -11.45
N PRO A 263 13.00 6.32 -12.78
CA PRO A 263 11.99 7.17 -13.41
C PRO A 263 10.56 6.77 -13.03
N SER A 264 10.23 5.47 -13.04
CA SER A 264 8.88 5.00 -12.70
C SER A 264 8.46 5.40 -11.27
N TRP A 265 9.41 5.46 -10.34
CA TRP A 265 9.17 5.94 -8.98
C TRP A 265 9.07 7.46 -8.85
N ARG A 266 9.85 8.18 -9.67
CA ARG A 266 9.87 9.66 -9.67
C ARG A 266 8.62 10.27 -10.30
N ASP A 267 7.95 9.54 -11.19
CA ASP A 267 6.64 9.92 -11.73
C ASP A 267 5.58 9.83 -10.62
N ASN A 268 5.46 10.92 -9.87
CA ASN A 268 4.59 11.01 -8.71
C ASN A 268 4.09 12.46 -8.51
N PRO A 269 2.78 12.74 -8.72
CA PRO A 269 2.23 14.09 -8.60
C PRO A 269 2.12 14.58 -7.14
N THR A 270 2.26 13.70 -6.15
CA THR A 270 1.98 14.01 -4.74
C THR A 270 2.74 15.21 -4.20
N ARG A 271 4.04 15.33 -4.48
CA ARG A 271 4.83 16.45 -3.93
C ARG A 271 4.31 17.79 -4.44
N ALA A 272 4.10 17.90 -5.75
CA ALA A 272 3.63 19.14 -6.37
C ALA A 272 2.20 19.47 -5.90
N TYR A 273 1.33 18.47 -5.84
CA TYR A 273 -0.02 18.61 -5.32
C TYR A 273 -0.03 19.17 -3.89
N LEU A 274 0.71 18.55 -2.96
CA LEU A 274 0.72 18.97 -1.55
C LEU A 274 1.22 20.41 -1.37
N VAL A 275 2.29 20.80 -2.06
CA VAL A 275 2.82 22.18 -2.03
C VAL A 275 1.80 23.17 -2.57
N ASN A 276 1.13 22.82 -3.68
CA ASN A 276 0.12 23.69 -4.29
C ASN A 276 -1.11 23.84 -3.42
N VAL A 277 -1.57 22.76 -2.77
CA VAL A 277 -2.73 22.82 -1.88
C VAL A 277 -2.40 23.63 -0.64
N GLU A 278 -1.24 23.41 -0.03
CA GLU A 278 -0.80 24.20 1.13
C GLU A 278 -0.78 25.71 0.80
N ALA A 279 -0.18 26.09 -0.33
CA ALA A 279 -0.17 27.48 -0.78
C ALA A 279 -1.58 28.01 -1.12
N SER A 280 -2.42 27.20 -1.75
CA SER A 280 -3.78 27.62 -2.16
C SER A 280 -4.70 27.80 -0.95
N LEU A 281 -4.62 26.90 0.03
CA LEU A 281 -5.39 26.98 1.27
C LEU A 281 -4.95 28.15 2.14
N ALA A 282 -3.65 28.45 2.20
CA ALA A 282 -3.13 29.59 2.95
C ALA A 282 -3.65 30.94 2.39
N ASN A 283 -3.83 31.02 1.07
CA ASN A 283 -4.32 32.21 0.38
C ASN A 283 -5.85 32.27 0.24
N ALA A 284 -6.57 31.24 0.69
CA ALA A 284 -8.02 31.20 0.58
C ALA A 284 -8.69 32.22 1.52
N PRO A 285 -9.82 32.83 1.12
CA PRO A 285 -10.55 33.78 1.97
C PRO A 285 -10.90 33.19 3.33
N ARG A 286 -10.57 33.90 4.41
CA ARG A 286 -10.94 33.51 5.78
C ARG A 286 -12.42 33.78 6.01
N GLY A 287 -13.05 32.97 6.88
CA GLY A 287 -14.48 33.08 7.22
C GLY A 287 -15.44 32.45 6.21
N VAL A 288 -14.95 31.95 5.07
CA VAL A 288 -15.75 31.18 4.11
C VAL A 288 -15.31 29.72 4.17
N PRO A 289 -16.15 28.81 4.72
CA PRO A 289 -15.76 27.41 4.84
C PRO A 289 -15.71 26.74 3.47
N LEU A 290 -14.84 25.74 3.33
CA LEU A 290 -14.81 24.86 2.17
C LEU A 290 -15.73 23.65 2.40
N LEU A 291 -16.42 23.22 1.35
CA LEU A 291 -17.05 21.90 1.39
C LEU A 291 -15.95 20.85 1.44
N ASP A 292 -16.09 19.90 2.36
CA ASP A 292 -15.21 18.75 2.38
C ASP A 292 -15.35 17.97 1.07
N GLN A 293 -14.23 17.49 0.56
CA GLN A 293 -14.11 16.90 -0.76
C GLN A 293 -12.98 15.89 -0.78
N GLU A 294 -13.13 14.88 -1.63
CA GLU A 294 -12.05 13.94 -1.88
C GLU A 294 -10.90 14.67 -2.59
N VAL A 295 -9.68 14.36 -2.18
CA VAL A 295 -8.47 14.76 -2.89
C VAL A 295 -8.37 13.96 -4.19
N ASP A 296 -7.49 14.40 -5.09
CA ASP A 296 -7.36 13.73 -6.39
C ASP A 296 -7.01 12.23 -6.21
N PRO A 297 -7.68 11.30 -6.93
CA PRO A 297 -7.45 9.87 -6.79
C PRO A 297 -6.02 9.40 -7.10
N LEU A 298 -5.24 10.17 -7.88
CA LEU A 298 -3.82 9.91 -8.12
C LEU A 298 -2.94 10.21 -6.90
N ILE A 299 -3.48 10.94 -5.92
CA ILE A 299 -2.83 11.27 -4.64
C ILE A 299 -3.22 10.25 -3.59
N LEU A 300 -4.53 10.09 -3.33
CA LEU A 300 -5.04 9.14 -2.36
C LEU A 300 -6.41 8.61 -2.79
N GLN A 301 -6.47 7.32 -3.09
CA GLN A 301 -7.68 6.67 -3.59
C GLN A 301 -8.78 6.58 -2.52
N ARG A 302 -10.03 6.51 -2.96
CA ARG A 302 -11.24 6.35 -2.12
C ARG A 302 -11.24 5.12 -1.21
N VAL A 303 -10.44 4.10 -1.51
CA VAL A 303 -10.24 2.95 -0.61
C VAL A 303 -9.69 3.35 0.77
N ALA A 304 -9.06 4.52 0.86
CA ALA A 304 -8.51 5.06 2.09
C ALA A 304 -9.51 5.89 2.91
N TRP A 305 -10.78 6.05 2.49
CA TRP A 305 -11.82 6.81 3.22
C TRP A 305 -11.76 6.50 4.73
N PRO A 306 -11.69 7.51 5.63
CA PRO A 306 -11.80 8.97 5.41
C PRO A 306 -10.50 9.65 4.98
N GLN A 307 -9.42 8.88 4.94
CA GLN A 307 -8.05 9.22 4.55
C GLN A 307 -7.96 10.30 3.48
N ASN A 308 -8.74 10.10 2.42
CA ASN A 308 -8.72 10.85 1.19
C ASN A 308 -9.51 12.16 1.23
N LEU A 309 -10.18 12.50 2.33
CA LEU A 309 -10.87 13.78 2.45
C LEU A 309 -9.87 14.90 2.72
N ALA A 310 -10.08 16.06 2.09
CA ALA A 310 -9.23 17.24 2.27
C ALA A 310 -9.20 17.68 3.75
N SER A 311 -10.33 17.57 4.46
CA SER A 311 -10.41 17.86 5.89
C SER A 311 -9.51 16.98 6.76
N HIS A 312 -9.34 15.71 6.37
CA HIS A 312 -8.52 14.73 7.08
C HIS A 312 -7.04 14.88 6.70
N MET A 313 -6.75 14.96 5.40
CA MET A 313 -5.36 15.01 4.91
C MET A 313 -4.65 16.29 5.32
N PHE A 314 -5.37 17.42 5.37
CA PHE A 314 -4.83 18.73 5.73
C PHE A 314 -5.26 19.19 7.13
N ALA A 315 -5.72 18.27 7.98
CA ALA A 315 -6.23 18.58 9.32
C ALA A 315 -5.25 19.41 10.15
N LEU A 316 -3.94 19.11 10.04
CA LEU A 316 -2.86 19.72 10.82
C LEU A 316 -2.33 21.05 10.23
N LEU A 317 -2.77 21.47 9.04
CA LEU A 317 -2.43 22.80 8.52
C LEU A 317 -3.16 23.86 9.35
N ARG A 318 -2.41 24.85 9.84
CA ARG A 318 -2.96 25.99 10.60
C ARG A 318 -3.57 27.03 9.65
N ASP A 319 -2.89 27.29 8.55
CA ASP A 319 -3.28 28.30 7.57
C ASP A 319 -4.18 27.70 6.47
N ARG A 320 -5.43 27.45 6.84
CA ARG A 320 -6.47 27.03 5.90
C ARG A 320 -7.87 27.50 6.33
N PRO A 321 -8.87 27.49 5.42
CA PRO A 321 -10.26 27.61 5.80
C PRO A 321 -10.75 26.44 6.65
N GLU A 322 -11.85 26.66 7.34
CA GLU A 322 -12.61 25.58 7.99
C GLU A 322 -13.32 24.71 6.94
N PHE A 323 -13.60 23.46 7.29
CA PHE A 323 -14.43 22.57 6.48
C PHE A 323 -15.81 22.46 7.09
N ALA A 324 -16.85 22.66 6.29
CA ALA A 324 -18.24 22.60 6.74
C ALA A 324 -19.12 21.84 5.75
N SER A 325 -20.34 21.49 6.20
CA SER A 325 -21.36 20.85 5.37
C SER A 325 -22.02 21.81 4.38
N SER A 326 -21.80 23.12 4.52
CA SER A 326 -22.35 24.13 3.61
C SER A 326 -21.41 25.33 3.46
N THR A 327 -21.52 26.03 2.32
CA THR A 327 -20.76 27.25 2.04
C THR A 327 -21.53 28.19 1.11
N THR A 328 -21.24 29.48 1.15
CA THR A 328 -21.78 30.48 0.23
C THR A 328 -20.92 30.66 -1.02
N SER A 329 -19.67 30.20 -1.00
CA SER A 329 -18.74 30.28 -2.13
C SER A 329 -18.18 28.89 -2.44
N LEU A 330 -18.64 28.32 -3.56
CA LEU A 330 -18.23 26.99 -3.98
C LEU A 330 -16.83 27.03 -4.61
N GLN A 331 -15.92 26.24 -4.05
CA GLN A 331 -14.55 26.08 -4.52
C GLN A 331 -14.17 24.60 -4.51
N MET A 332 -13.28 24.20 -5.41
CA MET A 332 -12.77 22.84 -5.49
C MET A 332 -11.25 22.80 -5.64
N LEU A 333 -10.64 21.71 -5.18
CA LEU A 333 -9.25 21.40 -5.44
C LEU A 333 -9.15 20.70 -6.80
N THR A 334 -8.27 21.21 -7.68
CA THR A 334 -7.96 20.57 -8.95
C THR A 334 -6.99 19.40 -8.78
N ALA A 335 -6.81 18.60 -9.83
CA ALA A 335 -5.82 17.53 -9.90
C ALA A 335 -4.36 18.01 -9.67
N THR A 336 -4.09 19.30 -9.92
CA THR A 336 -2.77 19.92 -9.68
C THR A 336 -2.65 20.53 -8.28
N GLY A 337 -3.69 20.45 -7.46
CA GLY A 337 -3.70 20.97 -6.09
C GLY A 337 -4.00 22.46 -5.99
N GLN A 338 -4.63 23.05 -7.01
CA GLN A 338 -5.04 24.46 -6.98
C GLN A 338 -6.47 24.58 -6.46
N LEU A 339 -6.73 25.57 -5.60
CA LEU A 339 -8.10 25.88 -5.16
C LEU A 339 -8.74 26.86 -6.15
N VAL A 340 -9.80 26.42 -6.83
CA VAL A 340 -10.46 27.21 -7.89
C VAL A 340 -11.96 27.36 -7.63
N PRO A 341 -12.61 28.42 -8.13
CA PRO A 341 -14.07 28.53 -8.11
C PRO A 341 -14.72 27.34 -8.84
N ALA A 342 -15.80 26.83 -8.26
CA ALA A 342 -16.52 25.67 -8.78
C ALA A 342 -18.02 25.93 -8.94
N GLN A 343 -18.66 25.07 -9.71
CA GLN A 343 -20.11 25.01 -9.95
C GLN A 343 -20.61 23.58 -9.76
N VAL A 344 -21.92 23.45 -9.51
CA VAL A 344 -22.57 22.14 -9.37
C VAL A 344 -23.01 21.65 -10.76
N THR A 345 -22.66 20.42 -11.10
CA THR A 345 -23.13 19.79 -12.34
C THR A 345 -24.61 19.43 -12.27
N TRP A 346 -25.30 19.45 -13.41
CA TRP A 346 -26.72 19.09 -13.52
C TRP A 346 -26.92 17.56 -13.61
N THR A 347 -26.54 16.83 -12.56
CA THR A 347 -26.78 15.37 -12.53
C THR A 347 -28.24 15.08 -12.24
N ARG A 348 -28.83 15.81 -11.30
CA ARG A 348 -30.26 15.85 -11.01
C ARG A 348 -30.70 17.29 -10.78
N THR A 349 -32.00 17.49 -10.93
CA THR A 349 -32.66 18.76 -10.69
C THR A 349 -33.71 18.57 -9.61
N ILE A 350 -33.75 19.49 -8.66
CA ILE A 350 -34.85 19.55 -7.69
C ILE A 350 -36.11 19.99 -8.43
N ALA A 351 -37.22 19.27 -8.28
CA ALA A 351 -38.47 19.63 -8.93
C ALA A 351 -38.96 21.02 -8.48
N PRO A 352 -39.71 21.76 -9.31
CA PRO A 352 -40.33 23.00 -8.89
C PRO A 352 -41.26 22.78 -7.68
N GLY A 353 -41.14 23.64 -6.67
CA GLY A 353 -41.96 23.53 -5.46
C GLY A 353 -43.40 24.04 -5.66
N PRO A 354 -44.34 23.59 -4.82
CA PRO A 354 -45.77 23.85 -5.00
C PRO A 354 -46.20 25.28 -4.64
N ALA A 355 -45.39 26.03 -3.88
CA ALA A 355 -45.75 27.37 -3.43
C ALA A 355 -45.36 28.44 -4.48
N PRO A 356 -46.32 29.21 -5.02
CA PRO A 356 -46.01 30.24 -6.00
C PRO A 356 -45.06 31.30 -5.40
N ASN A 357 -44.06 31.71 -6.19
CA ASN A 357 -43.00 32.68 -5.81
C ASN A 357 -42.09 32.27 -4.64
N CYS A 358 -42.26 31.08 -4.05
CA CYS A 358 -41.48 30.58 -2.92
C CYS A 358 -40.77 29.25 -3.23
N GLY A 359 -41.40 28.38 -4.04
CA GLY A 359 -40.94 27.01 -4.25
C GLY A 359 -41.38 26.12 -3.10
N TYR A 360 -40.46 25.79 -2.19
CA TYR A 360 -40.71 25.00 -1.00
C TYR A 360 -40.65 25.87 0.26
N LEU A 361 -41.78 26.02 0.95
CA LEU A 361 -41.84 26.72 2.24
C LEU A 361 -41.47 25.76 3.38
N VAL A 362 -40.30 25.96 3.97
CA VAL A 362 -39.80 25.19 5.10
C VAL A 362 -40.04 25.98 6.40
N GLN A 363 -40.73 25.35 7.35
CA GLN A 363 -41.02 25.89 8.68
C GLN A 363 -40.68 24.87 9.77
N THR A 364 -40.55 25.32 11.02
CA THR A 364 -40.12 24.47 12.15
C THR A 364 -41.05 23.26 12.35
N ASP A 365 -42.35 23.46 12.16
CA ASP A 365 -43.39 22.46 12.44
C ASP A 365 -43.74 21.59 11.22
N ALA A 366 -43.19 21.92 10.05
CA ALA A 366 -43.52 21.30 8.77
C ALA A 366 -42.23 20.96 7.99
N PRO A 367 -41.64 19.77 8.22
CA PRO A 367 -40.54 19.30 7.38
C PRO A 367 -41.02 19.12 5.93
N VAL A 368 -40.15 19.43 4.98
CA VAL A 368 -40.46 19.41 3.56
C VAL A 368 -39.59 18.38 2.84
N THR A 369 -40.22 17.66 1.91
CA THR A 369 -39.54 16.75 0.99
C THR A 369 -39.48 17.41 -0.38
N MET A 370 -38.27 17.63 -0.86
CA MET A 370 -38.00 18.23 -2.16
C MET A 370 -37.62 17.11 -3.15
N PRO A 371 -38.58 16.60 -3.97
CA PRO A 371 -38.30 15.54 -4.93
C PRO A 371 -37.27 15.96 -5.99
N LEU A 372 -36.46 15.00 -6.41
CA LEU A 372 -35.54 15.13 -7.53
C LEU A 372 -36.20 14.57 -8.81
N ASP A 373 -35.75 15.03 -9.98
CA ASP A 373 -36.16 14.53 -11.30
C ASP A 373 -35.71 13.07 -11.59
N GLY A 374 -34.98 12.46 -10.66
CA GLY A 374 -34.63 11.04 -10.67
C GLY A 374 -33.79 10.64 -9.46
N PRO A 375 -33.59 9.34 -9.21
CA PRO A 375 -32.81 8.87 -8.07
C PRO A 375 -31.31 9.18 -8.23
N LEU A 376 -30.66 9.41 -7.09
CA LEU A 376 -29.22 9.51 -6.90
C LEU A 376 -28.69 8.21 -6.27
N LEU A 377 -27.61 7.68 -6.85
CA LEU A 377 -26.87 6.55 -6.29
C LEU A 377 -25.97 7.01 -5.12
N PRO A 378 -25.48 6.09 -4.26
CA PRO A 378 -24.60 6.45 -3.15
C PRO A 378 -23.33 7.20 -3.59
N ALA A 379 -23.25 8.50 -3.29
CA ALA A 379 -22.08 9.34 -3.53
C ALA A 379 -22.08 10.60 -2.64
N ASP A 380 -21.02 11.41 -2.74
CA ASP A 380 -20.87 12.67 -2.01
C ASP A 380 -21.44 13.85 -2.80
N TRP A 381 -22.77 13.92 -2.92
CA TRP A 381 -23.46 14.92 -3.74
C TRP A 381 -23.35 16.33 -3.19
N THR A 382 -23.43 17.34 -4.07
CA THR A 382 -23.55 18.76 -3.70
C THR A 382 -24.83 19.34 -4.31
N ALA A 383 -25.60 20.08 -3.52
CA ALA A 383 -26.76 20.84 -4.01
C ALA A 383 -26.44 22.33 -4.03
N GLU A 384 -26.81 23.03 -5.10
CA GLU A 384 -26.86 24.50 -5.15
C GLU A 384 -28.30 24.95 -4.90
N LEU A 385 -28.48 25.77 -3.86
CA LEU A 385 -29.80 26.18 -3.38
C LEU A 385 -29.88 27.69 -3.28
N ASN A 386 -30.86 28.27 -3.94
CA ASN A 386 -31.27 29.65 -3.69
C ASN A 386 -32.40 29.64 -2.67
N TYR A 387 -32.29 30.47 -1.63
CA TYR A 387 -33.28 30.55 -0.58
C TYR A 387 -33.60 31.99 -0.19
N LEU A 388 -34.80 32.21 0.35
CA LEU A 388 -35.24 33.46 0.96
C LEU A 388 -35.67 33.18 2.39
N SER A 389 -35.02 33.82 3.37
CA SER A 389 -35.34 33.64 4.78
C SER A 389 -35.79 34.94 5.46
N ASN A 390 -36.63 34.81 6.48
CA ASN A 390 -37.11 35.92 7.31
C ASN A 390 -36.13 36.33 8.43
N SER A 391 -35.28 35.42 8.91
CA SER A 391 -34.40 35.64 10.06
C SER A 391 -33.17 34.74 10.00
N ASP A 392 -32.16 35.01 10.83
CA ASP A 392 -31.04 34.09 11.01
C ASP A 392 -31.50 32.75 11.61
N GLY A 393 -30.88 31.65 11.19
CA GLY A 393 -31.20 30.33 11.71
C GLY A 393 -30.39 29.21 11.07
N SER A 394 -30.91 27.98 11.18
CA SER A 394 -30.35 26.86 10.43
C SER A 394 -31.40 25.87 9.95
N LEU A 395 -31.12 25.28 8.80
CA LEU A 395 -31.82 24.13 8.26
C LEU A 395 -31.01 22.86 8.51
N THR A 396 -31.69 21.73 8.60
CA THR A 396 -31.10 20.41 8.46
C THR A 396 -31.56 19.84 7.12
N MET A 397 -30.62 19.36 6.32
CA MET A 397 -30.86 18.79 5.01
C MET A 397 -30.23 17.41 4.90
N SER A 398 -30.90 16.45 4.28
CA SER A 398 -30.35 15.11 4.04
C SER A 398 -30.95 14.46 2.80
N LEU A 399 -30.22 13.49 2.24
CA LEU A 399 -30.82 12.48 1.37
C LEU A 399 -31.41 11.35 2.25
N PRO A 400 -32.42 10.61 1.77
CA PRO A 400 -33.05 9.51 2.52
C PRO A 400 -32.06 8.50 3.10
N GLU A 401 -31.03 8.14 2.33
CA GLU A 401 -29.95 7.25 2.75
C GLU A 401 -28.65 8.04 2.93
N GLY A 402 -28.68 9.09 3.76
CA GLY A 402 -27.56 10.01 3.92
C GLY A 402 -27.43 10.57 5.33
N ARG A 403 -26.31 11.27 5.57
CA ARG A 403 -26.12 12.01 6.82
C ARG A 403 -26.77 13.38 6.74
N GLU A 404 -27.28 13.83 7.87
CA GLU A 404 -27.79 15.18 8.04
C GLU A 404 -26.68 16.23 7.93
N ALA A 405 -26.92 17.24 7.11
CA ALA A 405 -26.10 18.42 6.93
C ALA A 405 -26.81 19.62 7.55
N ARG A 406 -26.12 20.34 8.46
CA ARG A 406 -26.61 21.61 8.99
C ARG A 406 -26.23 22.74 8.03
N VAL A 407 -27.19 23.60 7.73
CA VAL A 407 -27.06 24.71 6.79
C VAL A 407 -27.45 26.00 7.50
N PRO A 408 -26.52 26.92 7.79
CA PRO A 408 -26.87 28.22 8.34
C PRO A 408 -27.60 29.03 7.26
N VAL A 409 -28.63 29.77 7.69
CA VAL A 409 -29.41 30.66 6.83
C VAL A 409 -29.42 32.07 7.39
N HIS A 410 -29.42 33.04 6.49
CA HIS A 410 -29.43 34.47 6.77
C HIS A 410 -30.66 35.14 6.13
N PRO A 411 -31.17 36.24 6.71
CA PRO A 411 -32.32 36.93 6.16
C PRO A 411 -32.08 37.44 4.73
N GLY A 412 -33.14 37.49 3.93
CA GLY A 412 -33.09 37.92 2.54
C GLY A 412 -32.78 36.80 1.54
N LEU A 413 -32.61 37.19 0.27
CA LEU A 413 -32.34 36.27 -0.84
C LEU A 413 -30.86 35.90 -0.86
N ASN A 414 -30.56 34.61 -0.70
CA ASN A 414 -29.21 34.09 -0.57
C ASN A 414 -29.04 32.82 -1.39
N ARG A 415 -27.77 32.47 -1.63
CA ARG A 415 -27.37 31.20 -2.26
C ARG A 415 -26.46 30.44 -1.32
N VAL A 416 -26.69 29.13 -1.22
CA VAL A 416 -25.86 28.21 -0.44
C VAL A 416 -25.60 26.93 -1.22
N PHE A 417 -24.41 26.38 -1.04
CA PHE A 417 -24.01 25.09 -1.53
C PHE A 417 -23.92 24.13 -0.36
N VAL A 418 -24.50 22.94 -0.48
CA VAL A 418 -24.64 21.99 0.62
C VAL A 418 -24.11 20.62 0.21
N ARG A 419 -23.24 20.03 1.03
CA ARG A 419 -22.77 18.66 0.86
C ARG A 419 -23.80 17.69 1.43
N LEU A 420 -24.34 16.82 0.58
CA LEU A 420 -25.38 15.84 0.90
C LEU A 420 -24.90 14.43 0.53
N PRO A 421 -24.06 13.80 1.37
CA PRO A 421 -23.58 12.45 1.10
C PRO A 421 -24.71 11.43 1.31
N GLY A 422 -24.91 10.53 0.35
CA GLY A 422 -25.94 9.49 0.44
C GLY A 422 -26.55 9.10 -0.89
N ALA A 423 -27.73 8.49 -0.82
CA ALA A 423 -28.56 8.08 -1.95
C ALA A 423 -30.04 8.42 -1.72
N GLY A 424 -30.82 8.44 -2.80
CA GLY A 424 -32.27 8.64 -2.76
C GLY A 424 -32.82 9.52 -3.88
N ALA A 425 -34.13 9.77 -3.85
CA ALA A 425 -34.85 10.51 -4.90
C ALA A 425 -35.45 11.85 -4.43
N ALA A 426 -35.10 12.30 -3.23
CA ALA A 426 -35.57 13.57 -2.68
C ALA A 426 -34.55 14.12 -1.67
N ILE A 427 -34.62 15.41 -1.38
CA ILE A 427 -33.91 16.03 -0.26
C ILE A 427 -34.93 16.30 0.84
N GLN A 428 -34.65 15.80 2.04
CA GLN A 428 -35.44 16.08 3.24
C GLN A 428 -34.91 17.36 3.88
N VAL A 429 -35.79 18.30 4.21
CA VAL A 429 -35.42 19.60 4.76
C VAL A 429 -36.26 19.92 5.99
N LYS A 430 -35.60 20.34 7.06
CA LYS A 430 -36.24 20.73 8.31
C LYS A 430 -35.64 22.04 8.83
N ALA A 431 -36.48 22.96 9.28
CA ALA A 431 -36.01 24.14 10.00
C ALA A 431 -35.70 23.79 11.46
N ASN A 432 -34.52 24.20 11.94
CA ASN A 432 -34.10 23.94 13.32
C ASN A 432 -34.43 25.10 14.28
N THR A 433 -34.57 26.31 13.75
CA THR A 433 -34.82 27.53 14.54
C THR A 433 -36.33 27.78 14.63
N ALA A 434 -36.82 28.13 15.81
CA ALA A 434 -38.23 28.47 16.02
C ALA A 434 -38.61 29.76 15.25
N ALA A 435 -39.83 29.80 14.71
CA ALA A 435 -40.34 30.91 13.89
C ALA A 435 -39.53 31.23 12.61
N LEU A 436 -38.63 30.32 12.21
CA LEU A 436 -37.90 30.42 10.95
C LEU A 436 -38.80 29.98 9.79
N SER A 437 -38.93 30.83 8.78
CA SER A 437 -39.58 30.53 7.51
C SER A 437 -38.58 30.72 6.37
N VAL A 438 -38.35 29.66 5.62
CA VAL A 438 -37.41 29.67 4.48
C VAL A 438 -38.10 29.18 3.23
N CYS A 439 -38.11 30.01 2.20
CA CYS A 439 -38.44 29.60 0.84
C CYS A 439 -37.20 29.02 0.18
N VAL A 440 -37.26 27.78 -0.29
CA VAL A 440 -36.16 27.11 -1.01
C VAL A 440 -36.58 26.87 -2.46
N ALA A 441 -35.78 27.37 -3.40
CA ALA A 441 -36.02 27.23 -4.82
C ALA A 441 -35.49 25.90 -5.38
N SER A 442 -35.91 25.58 -6.61
CA SER A 442 -35.31 24.52 -7.41
C SER A 442 -33.85 24.86 -7.74
N GLY A 443 -33.01 23.84 -7.84
CA GLY A 443 -31.60 23.96 -8.15
C GLY A 443 -30.97 22.63 -8.54
N PRO A 444 -29.72 22.65 -9.04
CA PRO A 444 -29.01 21.45 -9.43
C PRO A 444 -28.46 20.68 -8.22
N VAL A 445 -28.37 19.37 -8.40
CA VAL A 445 -27.67 18.45 -7.50
C VAL A 445 -26.70 17.61 -8.33
N GLY A 446 -25.42 17.61 -7.96
CA GLY A 446 -24.39 16.90 -8.71
C GLY A 446 -23.00 16.98 -8.10
N PHE A 447 -22.00 16.77 -8.94
CA PHE A 447 -20.59 16.87 -8.60
C PHE A 447 -20.07 18.30 -8.77
N LEU A 448 -18.86 18.55 -8.28
CA LEU A 448 -18.16 19.81 -8.49
C LEU A 448 -17.48 19.79 -9.86
N ALA A 449 -17.63 20.87 -10.60
CA ALA A 449 -16.87 21.14 -11.82
C ALA A 449 -16.23 22.54 -11.73
N PRO A 450 -15.06 22.76 -12.34
CA PRO A 450 -14.51 24.12 -12.45
C PRO A 450 -15.49 25.01 -13.22
N LYS A 451 -15.54 26.29 -12.84
CA LYS A 451 -16.34 27.30 -13.53
C LYS A 451 -15.81 27.65 -14.91
#